data_AF-S9R0F5-F1
#
_entry.id   AF-S9R0F5-F1
#
_cell.length_a   1.000
_cell.length_b   1.000
_cell.length_c   1.000
_cell.angle_alpha   90.00
_cell.angle_beta   90.00
_cell.angle_gamma   90.00
#
_symmetry.space_group_name_H-M   'P 1'
#
loop_
_entity.id
_entity.type
_entity.pdbx_description
1 polymer ?
#
loop_
_entity_poly.entity_id
_entity_poly.type
_entity_poly.pdbx_seq_one_letter_code
_entity_poly.pdbx_strand_id
1 'polypeptide(L)'
;MKKQQTKVKLVLENPLNVPWVNIDSSTKEKLTQVLIQSLPTAKEDYTRHGLTIGLNEVNILLESCCQHTDKDSLPRVVFVLHDPQSLLAIHYPQLIANANFYSKDSGECLLVCLGAEAQVGISRKLGLSRASAIAVRNDSPLLSQINPLLNGLPAPSASWLSEASDYQPTKLLRVTTTLGTKDKKGSKKGTN
;
A
#
# COMPACT_ATOMS: atom_id res chain seq x y z
N MET A 1 -33.99 -32.80 5.12
CA MET A 1 -33.31 -31.49 4.94
C MET A 1 -32.46 -31.21 6.19
N LYS A 2 -31.11 -31.13 6.07
CA LYS A 2 -30.24 -30.84 7.23
C LYS A 2 -30.34 -29.35 7.57
N LYS A 3 -30.78 -28.99 8.80
CA LYS A 3 -30.78 -27.60 9.29
C LYS A 3 -29.34 -27.11 9.42
N GLN A 4 -28.91 -26.18 8.57
CA GLN A 4 -27.66 -25.47 8.76
C GLN A 4 -27.80 -24.52 9.95
N GLN A 5 -26.87 -24.61 10.90
CA GLN A 5 -26.80 -23.68 12.02
C GLN A 5 -25.93 -22.49 11.64
N THR A 6 -26.50 -21.30 11.72
CA THR A 6 -25.80 -20.03 11.54
C THR A 6 -25.25 -19.56 12.88
N LYS A 7 -23.93 -19.37 12.97
CA LYS A 7 -23.28 -18.78 14.15
C LYS A 7 -22.76 -17.39 13.82
N VAL A 8 -23.07 -16.45 14.69
CA VAL A 8 -22.58 -15.08 14.61
C VAL A 8 -21.36 -14.96 15.50
N LYS A 9 -20.25 -14.48 14.93
CA LYS A 9 -19.03 -14.14 15.66
C LYS A 9 -18.87 -12.63 15.67
N LEU A 10 -18.52 -12.08 16.82
CA LEU A 10 -18.09 -10.70 16.93
C LEU A 10 -16.57 -10.68 16.74
N VAL A 11 -16.11 -9.83 15.83
CA VAL A 11 -14.69 -9.65 15.51
C VAL A 11 -14.34 -8.21 15.86
N LEU A 12 -13.32 -8.04 16.68
CA LEU A 12 -12.78 -6.73 16.99
C LEU A 12 -12.00 -6.21 15.78
N GLU A 13 -12.38 -5.04 15.27
CA GLU A 13 -11.68 -4.36 14.18
C GLU A 13 -10.75 -3.30 14.77
N ASN A 14 -9.54 -3.17 14.23
CA ASN A 14 -8.60 -2.13 14.64
C ASN A 14 -9.06 -0.77 14.07
N PRO A 15 -9.53 0.18 14.91
CA PRO A 15 -9.96 1.48 14.43
C PRO A 15 -8.79 2.40 14.03
N LEU A 16 -7.55 2.04 14.38
CA LEU A 16 -6.33 2.82 14.15
C LEU A 16 -5.65 2.52 12.81
N ASN A 17 -6.31 1.76 11.93
CA ASN A 17 -5.75 1.42 10.63
C ASN A 17 -5.73 2.66 9.71
N VAL A 18 -4.57 2.96 9.13
CA VAL A 18 -4.46 4.05 8.14
C VAL A 18 -5.03 3.55 6.80
N PRO A 19 -6.08 4.19 6.25
CA PRO A 19 -6.69 3.74 5.02
C PRO A 19 -5.84 4.11 3.80
N TRP A 20 -6.06 3.40 2.69
CA TRP A 20 -5.55 3.83 1.40
C TRP A 20 -6.20 5.15 0.96
N VAL A 21 -5.41 6.02 0.32
CA VAL A 21 -5.92 7.24 -0.31
C VAL A 21 -6.83 6.86 -1.48
N ASN A 22 -8.07 7.34 -1.45
CA ASN A 22 -9.00 7.15 -2.56
C ASN A 22 -8.68 8.15 -3.66
N ILE A 23 -8.42 7.66 -4.86
CA ILE A 23 -8.03 8.46 -6.02
C ILE A 23 -8.96 8.05 -7.16
N ASP A 24 -9.49 9.05 -7.86
CA ASP A 24 -10.37 8.85 -9.01
C ASP A 24 -9.69 8.00 -10.09
N SER A 25 -10.46 7.11 -10.73
CA SER A 25 -9.95 6.25 -11.79
C SER A 25 -9.32 7.03 -12.94
N SER A 26 -9.91 8.19 -13.31
CA SER A 26 -9.35 9.06 -14.36
C SER A 26 -7.97 9.60 -14.01
N THR A 27 -7.74 9.95 -12.74
CA THR A 27 -6.43 10.44 -12.26
C THR A 27 -5.41 9.31 -12.25
N LYS A 28 -5.79 8.10 -11.82
CA LYS A 28 -4.93 6.91 -11.87
C LYS A 28 -4.49 6.58 -13.29
N GLU A 29 -5.40 6.63 -14.25
CA GLU A 29 -5.10 6.40 -15.66
C GLU A 29 -4.13 7.45 -16.21
N LYS A 30 -4.39 8.73 -15.95
CA LYS A 30 -3.49 9.83 -16.36
C LYS A 30 -2.10 9.67 -15.75
N LEU A 31 -2.01 9.40 -14.45
CA LEU A 31 -0.74 9.14 -13.76
C LEU A 31 0.00 7.96 -14.39
N THR A 32 -0.71 6.87 -14.68
CA THR A 32 -0.13 5.69 -15.34
C THR A 32 0.43 6.03 -16.71
N GLN A 33 -0.30 6.78 -17.53
CA GLN A 33 0.15 7.20 -18.87
C GLN A 33 1.37 8.11 -18.80
N VAL A 34 1.35 9.11 -17.90
CA VAL A 34 2.50 10.00 -17.69
C VAL A 34 3.71 9.20 -17.23
N LEU A 35 3.56 8.29 -16.26
CA LEU A 35 4.67 7.44 -15.82
C LEU A 35 5.24 6.61 -16.97
N ILE A 36 4.42 5.97 -17.79
CA ILE A 36 4.90 5.17 -18.93
C ILE A 36 5.67 6.03 -19.95
N GLN A 37 5.24 7.27 -20.18
CA GLN A 37 5.90 8.19 -21.12
C GLN A 37 7.24 8.69 -20.59
N SER A 38 7.32 8.96 -19.29
CA SER A 38 8.41 9.72 -18.68
C SER A 38 9.44 8.84 -17.97
N LEU A 39 9.12 7.58 -17.69
CA LEU A 39 10.06 6.64 -17.10
C LEU A 39 11.18 6.29 -18.10
N PRO A 40 12.45 6.23 -17.64
CA PRO A 40 13.55 5.84 -18.49
C PRO A 40 13.46 4.34 -18.82
N THR A 41 14.11 3.93 -19.91
CA THR A 41 14.03 2.56 -20.43
C THR A 41 15.21 1.69 -19.95
N ALA A 42 16.28 2.30 -19.46
CA ALA A 42 17.50 1.63 -19.02
C ALA A 42 17.65 1.66 -17.49
N LYS A 43 18.23 0.58 -16.93
CA LYS A 43 18.33 0.40 -15.47
C LYS A 43 19.26 1.40 -14.77
N GLU A 44 20.32 1.82 -15.46
CA GLU A 44 21.30 2.78 -14.96
C GLU A 44 20.71 4.19 -14.81
N ASP A 45 19.60 4.46 -15.50
CA ASP A 45 18.95 5.75 -15.45
C ASP A 45 18.10 5.91 -14.19
N TYR A 46 17.61 4.84 -13.55
CA TYR A 46 16.68 4.95 -12.42
C TYR A 46 17.27 5.74 -11.25
N THR A 47 18.50 5.43 -10.87
CA THR A 47 19.19 6.14 -9.76
C THR A 47 19.48 7.59 -10.12
N ARG A 48 19.85 7.86 -11.38
CA ARG A 48 20.07 9.23 -11.89
C ARG A 48 18.79 10.05 -11.95
N HIS A 49 17.66 9.41 -12.18
CA HIS A 49 16.33 10.05 -12.19
C HIS A 49 15.69 10.09 -10.79
N GLY A 50 16.42 9.69 -9.74
CA GLY A 50 15.93 9.72 -8.36
C GLY A 50 14.78 8.74 -8.10
N LEU A 51 14.81 7.57 -8.76
CA LEU A 51 13.79 6.53 -8.66
C LEU A 51 14.31 5.32 -7.90
N THR A 52 13.50 4.82 -6.97
CA THR A 52 13.71 3.54 -6.30
C THR A 52 12.57 2.60 -6.68
N ILE A 53 12.90 1.44 -7.26
CA ILE A 53 11.91 0.51 -7.82
C ILE A 53 12.03 -0.83 -7.11
N GLY A 54 10.89 -1.42 -6.76
CA GLY A 54 10.78 -2.70 -6.07
C GLY A 54 10.19 -2.55 -4.67
N LEU A 55 9.40 -3.54 -4.25
CA LEU A 55 8.72 -3.51 -2.94
C LEU A 55 9.75 -3.46 -1.79
N ASN A 56 10.77 -4.31 -1.87
CA ASN A 56 11.77 -4.44 -0.82
C ASN A 56 12.65 -3.19 -0.73
N GLU A 57 13.07 -2.66 -1.88
CA GLU A 57 13.91 -1.48 -2.00
C GLU A 57 13.19 -0.23 -1.50
N VAL A 58 11.91 -0.08 -1.81
CA VAL A 58 11.08 1.01 -1.28
C VAL A 58 10.85 0.84 0.22
N ASN A 59 10.66 -0.38 0.73
CA ASN A 59 10.51 -0.63 2.16
C ASN A 59 11.78 -0.27 2.93
N ILE A 60 12.95 -0.71 2.44
CA ILE A 60 14.25 -0.35 3.02
C ILE A 60 14.45 1.16 3.01
N LEU A 61 14.08 1.85 1.93
CA LEU A 61 14.16 3.32 1.86
C LEU A 61 13.28 3.98 2.93
N LEU A 62 12.01 3.58 3.05
CA LEU A 62 11.08 4.15 4.03
C LEU A 62 11.49 3.85 5.47
N GLU A 63 11.98 2.63 5.74
CA GLU A 63 12.52 2.25 7.05
C GLU A 63 13.77 3.05 7.40
N SER A 64 14.67 3.27 6.44
CA SER A 64 15.86 4.11 6.61
C SER A 64 15.47 5.54 6.96
N CYS A 65 14.45 6.11 6.29
CA CYS A 65 13.94 7.45 6.60
C CYS A 65 13.38 7.54 8.04
N CYS A 66 12.78 6.47 8.56
CA CYS A 66 12.29 6.43 9.94
C CYS A 66 13.43 6.34 10.98
N GLN A 67 14.50 5.62 10.68
CA GLN A 67 15.57 5.29 11.63
C GLN A 67 16.76 6.27 11.57
N HIS A 68 17.08 6.77 10.39
CA HIS A 68 18.29 7.54 10.09
C HIS A 68 17.90 8.88 9.44
N THR A 69 17.41 9.80 10.27
CA THR A 69 16.87 11.11 9.83
C THR A 69 17.85 12.00 9.07
N ASP A 70 19.16 11.70 9.10
CA ASP A 70 20.20 12.60 8.61
C ASP A 70 20.81 12.16 7.27
N LYS A 71 20.45 10.97 6.74
CA LYS A 71 21.11 10.40 5.55
C LYS A 71 20.24 10.32 4.30
N ASP A 72 18.97 10.00 4.45
CA ASP A 72 18.06 9.75 3.33
C ASP A 72 16.90 10.74 3.35
N SER A 73 16.69 11.42 2.22
CA SER A 73 15.56 12.33 2.03
C SER A 73 14.28 11.54 1.80
N LEU A 74 13.19 11.96 2.44
CA LEU A 74 11.89 11.31 2.25
C LEU A 74 11.44 11.42 0.78
N PRO A 75 11.00 10.33 0.12
CA PRO A 75 10.48 10.40 -1.25
C PRO A 75 9.21 11.25 -1.29
N ARG A 76 9.01 11.99 -2.40
CA ARG A 76 7.82 12.82 -2.59
C ARG A 76 6.55 11.98 -2.71
N VAL A 77 6.66 10.86 -3.42
CA VAL A 77 5.52 9.99 -3.72
C VAL A 77 6.00 8.54 -3.89
N VAL A 78 5.18 7.61 -3.39
CA VAL A 78 5.30 6.17 -3.62
C VAL A 78 4.09 5.68 -4.39
N PHE A 79 4.36 5.12 -5.58
CA PHE A 79 3.39 4.43 -6.39
C PHE A 79 3.41 2.93 -6.10
N VAL A 80 2.27 2.37 -5.73
CA VAL A 80 2.10 0.92 -5.56
C VAL A 80 1.30 0.36 -6.73
N LEU A 81 1.91 -0.59 -7.44
CA LEU A 81 1.39 -1.23 -8.65
C LEU A 81 0.71 -2.57 -8.34
N HIS A 82 0.28 -2.75 -7.10
CA HIS A 82 -0.37 -3.97 -6.63
C HIS A 82 -1.79 -3.65 -6.17
N ASP A 83 -2.65 -4.68 -6.14
CA ASP A 83 -3.93 -4.61 -5.43
C ASP A 83 -3.73 -4.13 -3.98
N PRO A 84 -4.45 -3.08 -3.53
CA PRO A 84 -4.37 -2.58 -2.15
C PRO A 84 -4.73 -3.63 -1.08
N GLN A 85 -5.46 -4.68 -1.44
CA GLN A 85 -5.82 -5.79 -0.54
C GLN A 85 -4.74 -6.88 -0.47
N SER A 86 -3.68 -6.79 -1.27
CA SER A 86 -2.58 -7.74 -1.22
C SER A 86 -1.83 -7.67 0.10
N LEU A 87 -1.48 -8.83 0.66
CA LEU A 87 -0.65 -8.93 1.87
C LEU A 87 0.70 -8.20 1.72
N LEU A 88 1.21 -8.10 0.49
CA LEU A 88 2.47 -7.40 0.20
C LEU A 88 2.32 -5.88 0.18
N ALA A 89 1.11 -5.35 -0.01
CA ALA A 89 0.87 -3.93 -0.18
C ALA A 89 0.06 -3.31 0.97
N ILE A 90 -0.73 -4.10 1.69
CA ILE A 90 -1.70 -3.62 2.69
C ILE A 90 -1.07 -2.75 3.80
N HIS A 91 0.22 -2.90 4.06
CA HIS A 91 0.94 -2.17 5.10
C HIS A 91 1.50 -0.81 4.64
N TYR A 92 1.48 -0.50 3.34
CA TYR A 92 2.07 0.74 2.81
C TYR A 92 1.47 2.03 3.40
N PRO A 93 0.14 2.17 3.59
CA PRO A 93 -0.41 3.36 4.22
C PRO A 93 0.17 3.61 5.61
N GLN A 94 0.29 2.56 6.42
CA GLN A 94 0.88 2.63 7.76
C GLN A 94 2.38 2.96 7.71
N LEU A 95 3.13 2.31 6.81
CA LEU A 95 4.57 2.52 6.66
C LEU A 95 4.88 3.96 6.24
N ILE A 96 4.12 4.51 5.29
CA ILE A 96 4.28 5.89 4.83
C ILE A 96 3.81 6.88 5.89
N ALA A 97 2.73 6.59 6.62
CA ALA A 97 2.31 7.43 7.74
C ALA A 97 3.38 7.52 8.83
N ASN A 98 4.05 6.40 9.14
CA ASN A 98 5.18 6.39 10.07
C ASN A 98 6.36 7.20 9.51
N ALA A 99 6.70 7.01 8.23
CA ALA A 99 7.79 7.75 7.60
C ALA A 99 7.52 9.26 7.59
N ASN A 100 6.29 9.68 7.30
CA ASN A 100 5.87 11.08 7.35
C ASN A 100 5.95 11.67 8.77
N PHE A 101 5.70 10.87 9.81
CA PHE A 101 5.75 11.32 11.20
C PHE A 101 7.18 11.41 11.75
N TYR A 102 8.01 10.39 11.49
CA TYR A 102 9.37 10.31 12.05
C TYR A 102 10.42 11.03 11.20
N SER A 103 10.14 11.29 9.92
CA SER A 103 11.02 12.09 9.08
C SER A 103 11.13 13.52 9.62
N LYS A 104 12.35 14.04 9.70
CA LYS A 104 12.60 15.46 10.00
C LYS A 104 12.41 16.37 8.79
N ASP A 105 12.28 15.79 7.59
CA ASP A 105 12.01 16.59 6.39
C ASP A 105 10.63 17.25 6.52
N SER A 106 10.57 18.54 6.21
CA SER A 106 9.32 19.31 6.13
C SER A 106 8.35 18.84 5.01
N GLY A 107 8.77 17.86 4.20
CA GLY A 107 8.00 17.33 3.10
C GLY A 107 7.20 16.09 3.49
N GLU A 108 6.00 15.95 2.93
CA GLU A 108 5.18 14.76 3.07
C GLU A 108 5.37 13.81 1.89
N CYS A 109 5.45 12.51 2.19
CA CYS A 109 5.39 11.43 1.21
C CYS A 109 3.93 11.09 0.90
N LEU A 110 3.58 11.19 -0.38
CA LEU A 110 2.27 10.79 -0.89
C LEU A 110 2.23 9.30 -1.24
N LEU A 111 1.07 8.67 -1.10
CA LEU A 111 0.85 7.27 -1.49
C LEU A 111 -0.22 7.18 -2.57
N VAL A 112 0.12 6.53 -3.68
CA VAL A 112 -0.78 6.32 -4.81
C VAL A 112 -0.83 4.84 -5.16
N CYS A 113 -2.02 4.25 -5.13
CA CYS A 113 -2.25 2.91 -5.66
C CYS A 113 -2.74 2.99 -7.12
N LEU A 114 -1.93 2.52 -8.07
CA LEU A 114 -2.28 2.43 -9.49
C LEU A 114 -2.86 1.06 -9.86
N GLY A 115 -2.64 0.05 -9.03
CA GLY A 115 -3.16 -1.31 -9.24
C GLY A 115 -2.39 -2.13 -10.27
N ALA A 116 -2.83 -3.37 -10.46
CA ALA A 116 -2.15 -4.36 -11.29
C ALA A 116 -2.18 -4.04 -12.79
N GLU A 117 -3.16 -3.28 -13.26
CA GLU A 117 -3.28 -2.91 -14.67
C GLU A 117 -2.11 -2.01 -15.12
N ALA A 118 -1.74 -1.05 -14.27
CA ALA A 118 -0.58 -0.17 -14.49
C ALA A 118 0.75 -0.93 -14.44
N GLN A 119 0.82 -2.02 -13.67
CA GLN A 119 2.04 -2.81 -13.48
C GLN A 119 2.59 -3.33 -14.81
N VAL A 120 1.73 -3.81 -15.72
CA VAL A 120 2.15 -4.43 -16.98
C VAL A 120 2.83 -3.40 -17.89
N GLY A 121 2.20 -2.23 -18.07
CA GLY A 121 2.74 -1.16 -18.90
C GLY A 121 4.05 -0.61 -18.35
N ILE A 122 4.08 -0.34 -17.04
CA ILE A 122 5.24 0.22 -16.36
C ILE A 122 6.40 -0.78 -16.31
N SER A 123 6.15 -2.05 -15.98
CA SER A 123 7.20 -3.08 -15.93
C SER A 123 7.81 -3.30 -17.32
N ARG A 124 6.98 -3.33 -18.37
CA ARG A 124 7.45 -3.41 -19.76
C ARG A 124 8.32 -2.22 -20.13
N LYS A 125 7.91 -1.00 -19.78
CA LYS A 125 8.68 0.22 -20.06
C LYS A 125 10.04 0.21 -19.37
N LEU A 126 10.09 -0.30 -18.13
CA LEU A 126 11.32 -0.39 -17.32
C LEU A 126 12.19 -1.63 -17.68
N GLY A 127 11.76 -2.48 -18.62
CA GLY A 127 12.44 -3.74 -18.92
C GLY A 127 12.52 -4.70 -17.72
N LEU A 128 11.60 -4.57 -16.76
CA LEU A 128 11.54 -5.40 -15.56
C LEU A 128 10.48 -6.48 -15.72
N SER A 129 10.67 -7.63 -15.05
CA SER A 129 9.61 -8.63 -14.95
C SER A 129 8.43 -8.08 -14.15
N ARG A 130 8.71 -7.36 -13.06
CA ARG A 130 7.72 -6.72 -12.18
C ARG A 130 8.33 -5.50 -11.50
N ALA A 131 7.68 -4.34 -11.59
CA ALA A 131 8.10 -3.13 -10.87
C ALA A 131 7.48 -3.02 -9.46
N SER A 132 6.25 -3.52 -9.25
CA SER A 132 5.48 -3.63 -7.99
C SER A 132 5.32 -2.37 -7.11
N ALA A 133 6.37 -1.60 -6.83
CA ALA A 133 6.34 -0.28 -6.21
C ALA A 133 7.45 0.61 -6.77
N ILE A 134 7.19 1.92 -6.82
CA ILE A 134 8.12 2.94 -7.32
C ILE A 134 8.07 4.13 -6.37
N ALA A 135 9.18 4.46 -5.73
CA ALA A 135 9.35 5.70 -4.98
C ALA A 135 10.06 6.74 -5.86
N VAL A 136 9.59 7.98 -5.78
CA VAL A 136 10.13 9.13 -6.52
C VAL A 136 10.68 10.12 -5.49
N ARG A 137 11.97 10.44 -5.59
CA ARG A 137 12.62 11.44 -4.73
C ARG A 137 12.13 12.86 -5.02
N ASN A 138 12.26 13.75 -4.03
CA ASN A 138 11.90 15.17 -4.12
C ASN A 138 12.64 15.95 -5.21
N ASP A 139 13.82 15.50 -5.62
CA ASP A 139 14.65 16.12 -6.66
C ASP A 139 14.51 15.45 -8.05
N SER A 140 13.58 14.48 -8.17
CA SER A 140 13.39 13.77 -9.44
C SER A 140 12.84 14.70 -10.52
N PRO A 141 13.41 14.71 -11.74
CA PRO A 141 12.88 15.49 -12.87
C PRO A 141 11.45 15.07 -13.25
N LEU A 142 11.06 13.83 -12.93
CA LEU A 142 9.73 13.29 -13.15
C LEU A 142 8.64 14.09 -12.43
N LEU A 143 8.98 14.69 -11.27
CA LEU A 143 8.02 15.43 -10.44
C LEU A 143 7.39 16.61 -11.16
N SER A 144 8.12 17.26 -12.08
CA SER A 144 7.57 18.35 -12.89
C SER A 144 6.31 17.95 -13.67
N GLN A 145 6.21 16.68 -14.04
CA GLN A 145 5.12 16.15 -14.87
C GLN A 145 4.00 15.53 -14.04
N ILE A 146 4.32 14.94 -12.88
CA ILE A 146 3.34 14.27 -12.02
C ILE A 146 2.78 15.17 -10.91
N ASN A 147 3.51 16.17 -10.43
CA ASN A 147 3.04 17.07 -9.35
C ASN A 147 1.67 17.70 -9.61
N PRO A 148 1.33 18.17 -10.83
CA PRO A 148 0.00 18.71 -11.11
C PRO A 148 -1.13 17.72 -10.83
N LEU A 149 -0.87 16.41 -10.97
CA LEU A 149 -1.83 15.33 -10.71
C LEU A 149 -1.82 14.84 -9.26
N LEU A 150 -0.77 15.18 -8.51
CA LEU A 150 -0.62 14.84 -7.09
C LEU A 150 -1.13 15.96 -6.17
N ASN A 151 -1.23 17.18 -6.67
CA ASN A 151 -1.72 18.32 -5.91
C ASN A 151 -3.16 18.07 -5.41
N GLY A 152 -3.34 18.19 -4.10
CA GLY A 152 -4.63 17.95 -3.44
C GLY A 152 -4.85 16.52 -2.93
N LEU A 153 -3.92 15.59 -3.19
CA LEU A 153 -3.96 14.27 -2.56
C LEU A 153 -3.51 14.38 -1.09
N PRO A 154 -4.28 13.82 -0.14
CA PRO A 154 -3.86 13.78 1.25
C PRO A 154 -2.69 12.81 1.44
N ALA A 155 -1.66 13.23 2.17
CA ALA A 155 -0.62 12.33 2.62
C ALA A 155 -1.18 11.36 3.68
N PRO A 156 -0.80 10.07 3.66
CA PRO A 156 -1.13 9.16 4.75
C PRO A 156 -0.56 9.69 6.07
N SER A 157 -1.40 9.75 7.09
CA SER A 157 -1.02 10.18 8.43
C SER A 157 -1.63 9.26 9.47
N ALA A 158 -0.89 9.06 10.56
CA ALA A 158 -1.30 8.25 11.69
C ALA A 158 -1.57 9.18 12.87
N SER A 159 -2.82 9.62 13.03
CA SER A 159 -3.22 10.55 14.09
C SER A 159 -2.89 10.06 15.51
N TRP A 160 -2.87 8.74 15.70
CA TRP A 160 -2.52 8.09 16.96
C TRP A 160 -1.02 8.15 17.32
N LEU A 161 -0.15 8.58 16.39
CA LEU A 161 1.25 8.89 16.70
C LEU A 161 1.43 10.29 17.31
N SER A 162 0.45 11.18 17.16
CA SER A 162 0.52 12.53 17.73
C SER A 162 0.33 12.52 19.24
N GLU A 163 1.05 13.40 19.95
CA GLU A 163 0.96 13.56 21.42
C GLU A 163 -0.45 13.95 21.88
N ALA A 164 -1.25 14.55 21.00
CA ALA A 164 -2.64 14.93 21.21
C ALA A 164 -3.61 14.02 20.43
N SER A 165 -3.41 12.70 20.50
CA SER A 165 -4.27 11.77 19.78
C SER A 165 -5.69 11.71 20.38
N ASP A 166 -6.69 11.99 19.54
CA ASP A 166 -8.09 11.84 19.91
C ASP A 166 -8.46 10.37 20.13
N TYR A 167 -9.26 10.11 21.16
CA TYR A 167 -9.77 8.78 21.44
C TYR A 167 -10.60 8.25 20.26
N GLN A 168 -10.24 7.06 19.76
CA GLN A 168 -10.98 6.35 18.73
C GLN A 168 -11.92 5.30 19.34
N PRO A 169 -13.24 5.36 19.10
CA PRO A 169 -14.18 4.37 19.60
C PRO A 169 -13.91 2.96 19.08
N THR A 170 -14.18 1.96 19.92
CA THR A 170 -14.07 0.54 19.57
C THR A 170 -15.00 0.17 18.41
N LYS A 171 -14.46 -0.53 17.40
CA LYS A 171 -15.24 -1.04 16.26
C LYS A 171 -15.41 -2.56 16.36
N LEU A 172 -16.66 -3.03 16.32
CA LEU A 172 -17.01 -4.46 16.35
C LEU A 172 -17.71 -4.85 15.04
N LEU A 173 -17.13 -5.82 14.34
CA LEU A 173 -17.71 -6.42 13.14
C LEU A 173 -18.47 -7.70 13.48
N ARG A 174 -19.62 -7.89 12.82
CA ARG A 174 -20.46 -9.07 12.97
C ARG A 174 -20.21 -10.01 11.79
N VAL A 175 -19.46 -11.08 12.00
CA VAL A 175 -19.18 -12.09 10.96
C VAL A 175 -20.10 -13.29 11.14
N THR A 176 -20.91 -13.55 10.13
CA THR A 176 -21.83 -14.69 10.11
C THR A 176 -21.14 -15.90 9.48
N THR A 177 -21.08 -17.02 10.21
CA THR A 177 -20.45 -18.25 9.76
C THR A 177 -21.48 -19.38 9.70
N THR A 178 -21.56 -20.07 8.56
CA THR A 178 -22.36 -21.28 8.38
C THR A 178 -21.51 -22.49 8.71
N LEU A 179 -21.91 -23.29 9.71
CA LEU A 179 -21.25 -24.56 10.01
C LEU A 179 -21.57 -25.59 8.91
N GLY A 180 -20.53 -26.07 8.23
CA GLY A 180 -20.61 -27.28 7.42
C GLY A 180 -21.08 -28.46 8.29
N THR A 181 -21.96 -29.30 7.75
CA THR A 181 -22.54 -30.42 8.49
C THR A 181 -21.45 -31.38 8.96
N LYS A 182 -21.32 -31.60 10.28
CA LYS A 182 -20.46 -32.65 10.86
C LYS A 182 -20.73 -33.98 10.15
N ASP A 183 -19.79 -34.46 9.34
CA ASP A 183 -19.78 -35.86 8.95
C ASP A 183 -19.37 -36.67 10.18
N LYS A 184 -20.28 -37.54 10.62
CA LYS A 184 -20.02 -38.51 11.69
C LYS A 184 -18.99 -39.52 11.18
N LYS A 185 -17.72 -39.25 11.42
CA LYS A 185 -16.66 -40.27 11.39
C LYS A 185 -16.88 -41.19 12.59
N GLY A 186 -17.26 -42.45 12.34
CA GLY A 186 -17.24 -43.50 13.35
C GLY A 186 -18.47 -44.42 13.36
N SER A 187 -18.49 -45.41 12.48
CA SER A 187 -19.06 -46.72 12.82
C SER A 187 -18.10 -47.79 12.32
N LYS A 188 -17.20 -48.23 13.20
CA LYS A 188 -16.59 -49.56 13.10
C LYS A 188 -17.75 -50.55 13.21
N LYS A 189 -18.12 -51.21 12.11
CA LYS A 189 -18.82 -52.49 12.18
C LYS A 189 -17.76 -53.58 12.17
N GLY A 190 -17.62 -54.27 13.31
CA GLY A 190 -17.00 -55.58 13.33
C GLY A 190 -17.94 -56.58 12.64
N THR A 191 -17.36 -57.41 11.79
CA THR A 191 -17.99 -58.64 11.28
C THR A 191 -17.17 -59.79 11.82
N ASN A 192 -17.84 -60.65 12.60
CA ASN A 192 -17.42 -62.03 12.85
C ASN A 192 -17.40 -62.81 11.54
#